data_AF-A0A6V7QT50-F1
#
_entry.id   AF-A0A6V7QT50-F1
#
_cell.length_a   1.000
_cell.length_b   1.000
_cell.length_c   1.000
_cell.angle_alpha   90.00
_cell.angle_beta   90.00
_cell.angle_gamma   90.00
#
_symmetry.space_group_name_H-M   'P 1'
#
loop_
_entity.id
_entity.type
_entity.pdbx_description
1 polymer ?
#
loop_
_entity_poly.entity_id
_entity_poly.type
_entity_poly.pdbx_seq_one_letter_code
_entity_poly.pdbx_strand_id
1 'polypeptide(L)'
;MQVIKFLGFIMFSHPPILSLEMFTLLDCSHILVFSVLVTWVLVELPRIARKDCRSRAVEDTKAAIFAKVAVSCNALVSLSYLGFCVHGILKQKTISLAVILLALSWILVTLFSLYCNKKGAGVHSTWPLVLVCWWVFCTLCKFLFICFYLYHLVEGAASPPIFRSASVVVVEFASFPLSAVACSIAFLMSPSKTSSELRRPLLSEEGSGIAVDGFSPAGWWSRLTFRWLNPCSIDKGRAERLELRHIPTVPLLETAERAYSLLQESLRRLNTICSYMGPLLITNFVELLSGKDLKRGHGYGYMLACLFFLAKTVESLSQRQWYFGARRIGFRVRAALMASIYNKSLLIKSSRAGTATGKIINFLDVDVERIGDFFSYIHGAWLLPFQICLALVILYRNLGAAASFSAFLTTIVVMVSNTPLASSQERLHSKIMEAKDARIKATAEGLKCMRILKLHSWEVAYLNKLLQLRDAERNWLRRYLYTCSAVAFLFWASPTLVSVVAFASAYW
;
A
#
# COMPACT_ATOMS: atom_id res chain seq x y z
N MET A 1 18.56 12.36 -6.65
CA MET A 1 19.07 13.73 -6.91
C MET A 1 19.20 14.01 -8.41
N GLN A 2 19.79 13.13 -9.23
CA GLN A 2 19.89 13.34 -10.69
C GLN A 2 18.56 13.27 -11.44
N VAL A 3 17.59 12.43 -11.04
CA VAL A 3 16.27 12.37 -11.70
C VAL A 3 15.44 13.64 -11.47
N ILE A 4 15.55 14.26 -10.30
CA ILE A 4 14.90 15.54 -9.97
C ILE A 4 15.57 16.69 -10.74
N LYS A 5 16.91 16.67 -10.86
CA LYS A 5 17.63 17.62 -11.72
C LYS A 5 17.30 17.44 -13.21
N PHE A 6 17.10 16.20 -13.68
CA PHE A 6 16.77 15.90 -15.07
C PHE A 6 15.34 16.28 -15.44
N LEU A 7 14.35 16.00 -14.56
CA LEU A 7 12.98 16.50 -14.74
C LEU A 7 12.90 18.03 -14.64
N GLY A 8 13.70 18.65 -13.76
CA GLY A 8 13.80 20.11 -13.66
C GLY A 8 14.43 20.76 -14.89
N PHE A 9 15.47 20.14 -15.46
CA PHE A 9 16.18 20.65 -16.63
C PHE A 9 15.36 20.59 -17.93
N ILE A 10 14.55 19.54 -18.12
CA ILE A 10 13.68 19.40 -19.31
C ILE A 10 12.50 20.38 -19.27
N MET A 11 12.03 20.78 -18.09
CA MET A 11 10.84 21.64 -17.97
C MET A 11 11.13 23.15 -17.93
N PHE A 12 12.32 23.61 -17.54
CA PHE A 12 12.53 25.04 -17.22
C PHE A 12 13.93 25.58 -17.59
N SER A 13 14.25 25.65 -18.88
CA SER A 13 15.54 26.17 -19.39
C SER A 13 15.71 27.70 -19.34
N HIS A 14 14.72 28.50 -18.88
CA HIS A 14 14.82 29.97 -18.81
C HIS A 14 14.17 30.55 -17.54
N PRO A 15 14.92 31.18 -16.61
CA PRO A 15 14.45 31.32 -15.22
C PRO A 15 13.54 32.53 -14.84
N PRO A 16 13.70 33.80 -15.31
CA PRO A 16 12.85 34.88 -14.79
C PRO A 16 11.56 35.13 -15.59
N ILE A 17 11.61 35.09 -16.93
CA ILE A 17 10.50 35.48 -17.81
C ILE A 17 9.40 34.41 -17.84
N LEU A 18 9.78 33.13 -17.83
CA LEU A 18 8.85 32.00 -17.86
C LEU A 18 7.99 31.88 -16.59
N SER A 19 8.51 32.35 -15.45
CA SER A 19 7.80 32.28 -14.16
C SER A 19 6.59 33.21 -14.14
N LEU A 20 6.73 34.44 -14.64
CA LEU A 20 5.64 35.42 -14.69
C LEU A 20 4.57 35.01 -15.71
N GLU A 21 5.00 34.52 -16.88
CA GLU A 21 4.11 34.00 -17.91
C GLU A 21 3.32 32.77 -17.41
N MET A 22 3.96 31.84 -16.69
CA MET A 22 3.26 30.70 -16.08
C MET A 22 2.18 31.11 -15.08
N PHE A 23 2.43 32.11 -14.22
CA PHE A 23 1.42 32.57 -13.27
C PHE A 23 0.25 33.26 -13.98
N THR A 24 0.52 34.06 -15.00
CA THR A 24 -0.57 34.65 -15.81
C THR A 24 -1.37 33.60 -16.56
N LEU A 25 -0.72 32.55 -17.09
CA LEU A 25 -1.40 31.41 -17.71
C LEU A 25 -2.23 30.62 -16.71
N LEU A 26 -1.73 30.43 -15.48
CA LEU A 26 -2.46 29.76 -14.42
C LEU A 26 -3.69 30.58 -14.00
N ASP A 27 -3.57 31.88 -13.82
CA ASP A 27 -4.68 32.78 -13.50
C ASP A 27 -5.73 32.83 -14.63
N CYS A 28 -5.30 32.91 -15.89
CA CYS A 28 -6.18 32.80 -17.06
C CYS A 28 -6.90 31.44 -17.12
N SER A 29 -6.20 30.36 -16.79
CA SER A 29 -6.80 29.02 -16.73
C SER A 29 -7.86 28.92 -15.63
N HIS A 30 -7.63 29.54 -14.47
CA HIS A 30 -8.60 29.56 -13.38
C HIS A 30 -9.86 30.35 -13.74
N ILE A 31 -9.72 31.48 -14.44
CA ILE A 31 -10.84 32.28 -14.94
C ILE A 31 -11.67 31.48 -15.96
N LEU A 32 -11.01 30.80 -16.90
CA LEU A 32 -11.65 30.00 -17.93
C LEU A 32 -12.39 28.79 -17.34
N VAL A 33 -11.79 28.09 -16.38
CA VAL A 33 -12.44 26.93 -15.77
C VAL A 33 -13.58 27.36 -14.84
N PHE A 34 -13.45 28.50 -14.15
CA PHE A 34 -14.55 29.07 -13.35
C PHE A 34 -15.76 29.44 -14.21
N SER A 35 -15.55 30.09 -15.37
CA SER A 35 -16.65 30.44 -16.27
C SER A 35 -17.37 29.19 -16.81
N VAL A 36 -16.61 28.17 -17.22
CA VAL A 36 -17.18 26.87 -17.64
C VAL A 36 -17.99 26.21 -16.52
N LEU A 37 -17.50 26.26 -15.27
CA LEU A 37 -18.17 25.66 -14.12
C LEU A 37 -19.49 26.39 -13.79
N VAL A 38 -19.51 27.72 -13.85
CA VAL A 38 -20.73 28.53 -13.67
C VAL A 38 -21.76 28.24 -14.76
N THR A 39 -21.34 28.27 -16.04
CA THR A 39 -22.24 27.98 -17.17
C THR A 39 -22.82 26.57 -17.06
N TRP A 40 -22.01 25.59 -16.66
CA TRP A 40 -22.47 24.21 -16.48
C TRP A 40 -23.48 24.07 -15.33
N VAL A 41 -23.22 24.68 -14.17
CA VAL A 41 -24.15 24.64 -13.03
C VAL A 41 -25.50 25.26 -13.41
N LEU A 42 -25.50 26.39 -14.13
CA LEU A 42 -26.72 27.06 -14.59
C LEU A 42 -27.54 26.19 -15.56
N VAL A 43 -26.89 25.41 -16.43
CA VAL A 43 -27.55 24.50 -17.37
C VAL A 43 -28.09 23.24 -16.67
N GLU A 44 -27.37 22.72 -15.68
CA GLU A 44 -27.67 21.42 -15.07
C GLU A 44 -28.66 21.52 -13.90
N LEU A 45 -28.69 22.64 -13.15
CA LEU A 45 -29.68 22.91 -12.11
C LEU A 45 -31.14 22.69 -12.58
N PRO A 46 -31.61 23.25 -13.71
CA PRO A 46 -32.99 23.04 -14.18
C PRO A 46 -33.22 21.63 -14.76
N ARG A 47 -32.18 20.92 -15.20
CA ARG A 47 -32.28 19.52 -15.68
C ARG A 47 -32.43 18.55 -14.51
N ILE A 48 -31.67 18.76 -13.45
CA ILE A 48 -31.78 17.98 -12.22
C ILE A 48 -33.08 18.33 -11.52
N ALA A 49 -33.49 19.60 -11.45
CA ALA A 49 -34.76 20.05 -10.88
C ALA A 49 -35.97 19.29 -11.45
N ARG A 50 -36.00 19.06 -12.77
CA ARG A 50 -37.07 18.34 -13.49
C ARG A 50 -37.10 16.82 -13.29
N LYS A 51 -36.04 16.19 -12.77
CA LYS A 51 -36.06 14.76 -12.42
C LYS A 51 -36.75 14.54 -11.09
N ASP A 52 -38.01 14.09 -11.11
CA ASP A 52 -38.72 13.55 -9.95
C ASP A 52 -38.20 12.14 -9.63
N CYS A 53 -37.26 12.03 -8.70
CA CYS A 53 -36.81 10.73 -8.18
C CYS A 53 -37.69 10.28 -7.01
N ARG A 54 -38.92 9.87 -7.32
CA ARG A 54 -39.79 9.16 -6.37
C ARG A 54 -39.53 7.64 -6.47
N SER A 55 -38.35 7.18 -6.07
CA SER A 55 -38.17 5.77 -5.73
C SER A 55 -37.23 5.63 -4.53
N ARG A 56 -37.83 5.41 -3.37
CA ARG A 56 -37.12 5.09 -2.12
C ARG A 56 -36.71 3.61 -2.20
N ALA A 57 -35.58 3.32 -2.82
CA ALA A 57 -34.99 1.99 -2.87
C ALA A 57 -33.70 1.98 -2.04
N VAL A 58 -33.52 0.90 -1.27
CA VAL A 58 -32.48 0.61 -0.25
C VAL A 58 -31.20 1.44 -0.42
N GLU A 59 -30.90 2.26 0.60
CA GLU A 59 -29.66 3.02 0.72
C GLU A 59 -28.45 2.06 0.73
N ASP A 60 -27.60 2.17 -0.29
CA ASP A 60 -26.26 1.57 -0.23
C ASP A 60 -25.41 2.41 0.74
N THR A 61 -25.31 1.93 1.99
CA THR A 61 -24.81 2.71 3.14
C THR A 61 -23.39 3.23 2.90
N LYS A 62 -22.57 2.49 2.13
CA LYS A 62 -21.20 2.87 1.77
C LYS A 62 -21.15 4.07 0.83
N ALA A 63 -21.98 4.08 -0.22
CA ALA A 63 -22.06 5.18 -1.18
C ALA A 63 -22.48 6.49 -0.51
N ALA A 64 -23.46 6.41 0.41
CA ALA A 64 -23.90 7.55 1.20
C ALA A 64 -22.80 8.12 2.11
N ILE A 65 -21.97 7.24 2.73
CA ILE A 65 -20.82 7.68 3.53
C ILE A 65 -19.79 8.38 2.65
N PHE A 66 -19.41 7.80 1.51
CA PHE A 66 -18.44 8.42 0.60
C PHE A 66 -18.91 9.77 0.06
N ALA A 67 -20.20 9.89 -0.28
CA ALA A 67 -20.76 11.15 -0.73
C ALA A 67 -20.71 12.24 0.36
N LYS A 68 -21.03 11.88 1.61
CA LYS A 68 -20.92 12.80 2.77
C LYS A 68 -19.48 13.24 3.01
N VAL A 69 -18.50 12.34 2.88
CA VAL A 69 -17.07 12.67 3.04
C VAL A 69 -16.57 13.59 1.92
N ALA A 70 -16.98 13.38 0.66
CA ALA A 70 -16.60 14.27 -0.44
C ALA A 70 -17.18 15.69 -0.23
N VAL A 71 -18.43 15.80 0.21
CA VAL A 71 -19.07 17.08 0.53
C VAL A 71 -18.37 17.79 1.69
N SER A 72 -18.01 17.06 2.75
CA SER A 72 -17.29 17.64 3.89
C SER A 72 -15.89 18.13 3.50
N CYS A 73 -15.17 17.38 2.65
CA CYS A 73 -13.88 17.81 2.11
C CYS A 73 -14.01 19.10 1.30
N ASN A 74 -15.00 19.18 0.40
CA ASN A 74 -15.25 20.39 -0.37
C ASN A 74 -15.59 21.58 0.54
N ALA A 75 -16.40 21.38 1.58
CA ALA A 75 -16.79 22.42 2.52
C ALA A 75 -15.59 22.95 3.31
N LEU A 76 -14.70 22.06 3.76
CA LEU A 76 -13.46 22.43 4.44
C LEU A 76 -12.52 23.22 3.53
N VAL A 77 -12.39 22.83 2.26
CA VAL A 77 -11.61 23.58 1.27
C VAL A 77 -12.22 24.97 1.05
N SER A 78 -13.53 25.07 0.87
CA SER A 78 -14.23 26.35 0.71
C SER A 78 -14.06 27.27 1.91
N LEU A 79 -14.16 26.74 3.13
CA LEU A 79 -13.96 27.49 4.37
C LEU A 79 -12.52 28.01 4.50
N SER A 80 -11.53 27.21 4.07
CA SER A 80 -10.13 27.63 4.09
C SER A 80 -9.84 28.81 3.15
N TYR A 81 -10.42 28.81 1.93
CA TYR A 81 -10.29 29.93 1.00
C TYR A 81 -11.07 31.17 1.43
N LEU A 82 -12.25 30.99 2.03
CA LEU A 82 -13.04 32.11 2.57
C LEU A 82 -12.33 32.77 3.75
N GLY A 83 -11.79 31.97 4.69
CA GLY A 83 -10.98 32.47 5.80
C GLY A 83 -9.74 33.21 5.32
N PHE A 84 -9.09 32.75 4.25
CA PHE A 84 -7.98 33.44 3.63
C PHE A 84 -8.39 34.79 3.02
N CYS A 85 -9.50 34.85 2.30
CA CYS A 85 -10.01 36.11 1.73
C CYS A 85 -10.30 37.12 2.84
N VAL A 86 -10.99 36.71 3.91
CA VAL A 86 -11.30 37.58 5.06
C VAL A 86 -10.02 38.06 5.75
N HIS A 87 -9.03 37.19 5.94
CA HIS A 87 -7.73 37.55 6.51
C HIS A 87 -6.97 38.55 5.62
N GLY A 88 -7.01 38.37 4.30
CA GLY A 88 -6.41 39.28 3.33
C GLY A 88 -7.04 40.68 3.36
N ILE A 89 -8.37 40.77 3.49
CA ILE A 89 -9.11 42.03 3.55
C ILE A 89 -8.76 42.78 4.85
N LEU A 90 -8.74 42.05 5.97
CA LEU A 90 -8.49 42.63 7.30
C LEU A 90 -7.04 43.10 7.50
N LYS A 91 -6.06 42.43 6.89
CA LYS A 91 -4.64 42.61 7.23
C LYS A 91 -3.75 43.14 6.11
N GLN A 92 -4.05 42.86 4.84
CA GLN A 92 -3.13 43.14 3.71
C GLN A 92 -3.63 44.17 2.69
N LYS A 93 -4.91 44.59 2.74
CA LYS A 93 -5.58 45.59 1.86
C LYS A 93 -5.52 45.33 0.33
N THR A 94 -4.74 44.36 -0.16
CA THR A 94 -4.67 43.95 -1.57
C THR A 94 -4.82 42.44 -1.70
N ILE A 95 -5.80 41.98 -2.48
CA ILE A 95 -6.04 40.55 -2.76
C ILE A 95 -6.05 40.35 -4.28
N SER A 96 -5.40 39.28 -4.74
CA SER A 96 -5.47 38.89 -6.15
C SER A 96 -6.88 38.40 -6.53
N LEU A 97 -7.38 38.88 -7.65
CA LEU A 97 -8.68 38.49 -8.23
C LEU A 97 -8.79 36.97 -8.45
N ALA A 98 -7.67 36.29 -8.73
CA ALA A 98 -7.63 34.84 -8.90
C ALA A 98 -8.04 34.08 -7.63
N VAL A 99 -7.65 34.55 -6.44
CA VAL A 99 -7.98 33.89 -5.17
C VAL A 99 -9.46 34.06 -4.82
N ILE A 100 -10.04 35.21 -5.17
CA ILE A 100 -11.47 35.48 -4.99
C ILE A 100 -12.28 34.55 -5.89
N LEU A 101 -11.90 34.42 -7.17
CA LEU A 101 -12.54 33.49 -8.11
C LEU A 101 -12.42 32.04 -7.65
N LEU A 102 -11.26 31.65 -7.10
CA LEU A 102 -11.05 30.31 -6.56
C LEU A 102 -11.93 30.06 -5.34
N ALA A 103 -12.07 31.01 -4.41
CA ALA A 103 -12.99 30.90 -3.28
C ALA A 103 -14.45 30.74 -3.75
N LEU A 104 -14.88 31.56 -4.72
CA LEU A 104 -16.21 31.48 -5.31
C LEU A 104 -16.45 30.13 -6.02
N SER A 105 -15.45 29.59 -6.70
CA SER A 105 -15.53 28.28 -7.37
C SER A 105 -15.76 27.13 -6.38
N TRP A 106 -15.08 27.15 -5.22
CA TRP A 106 -15.25 26.13 -4.19
C TRP A 106 -16.59 26.28 -3.44
N ILE A 107 -17.08 27.50 -3.23
CA ILE A 107 -18.43 27.74 -2.70
C ILE A 107 -19.48 27.18 -3.68
N LEU A 108 -19.30 27.40 -4.98
CA LEU A 108 -20.22 26.90 -6.00
C LEU A 108 -20.22 25.36 -6.06
N VAL A 109 -19.03 24.74 -6.03
CA VAL A 109 -18.83 23.29 -5.99
C VAL A 109 -19.43 22.67 -4.73
N THR A 110 -19.32 23.32 -3.56
CA THR A 110 -19.89 22.81 -2.30
C THR A 110 -21.42 22.87 -2.30
N LEU A 111 -22.00 24.00 -2.73
CA LEU A 111 -23.45 24.16 -2.85
C LEU A 111 -24.04 23.16 -3.83
N PHE A 112 -23.41 22.98 -4.98
CA PHE A 112 -23.84 21.98 -5.97
C PHE A 112 -23.69 20.55 -5.44
N SER A 113 -22.59 20.23 -4.76
CA SER A 113 -22.39 18.91 -4.16
C SER A 113 -23.40 18.60 -3.04
N LEU A 114 -23.77 19.60 -2.24
CA LEU A 114 -24.83 19.50 -1.22
C LEU A 114 -26.21 19.29 -1.87
N TYR A 115 -26.49 19.98 -2.97
CA TYR A 115 -27.71 19.80 -3.75
C TYR A 115 -27.81 18.37 -4.32
N CYS A 116 -26.73 17.88 -4.93
CA CYS A 116 -26.64 16.49 -5.41
C CYS A 116 -26.82 15.46 -4.29
N ASN A 117 -26.24 15.70 -3.11
CA ASN A 117 -26.36 14.82 -1.96
C ASN A 117 -27.82 14.77 -1.43
N LYS A 118 -28.47 15.93 -1.29
CA LYS A 118 -29.89 16.00 -0.87
C LYS A 118 -30.85 15.34 -1.86
N LYS A 119 -30.53 15.38 -3.16
CA LYS A 119 -31.35 14.76 -4.21
C LYS A 119 -31.02 13.28 -4.47
N GLY A 120 -30.13 12.67 -3.69
CA GLY A 120 -29.74 11.27 -3.83
C GLY A 120 -28.83 10.97 -5.03
N ALA A 121 -28.34 12.01 -5.73
CA ALA A 121 -27.52 11.85 -6.93
C ALA A 121 -26.10 11.31 -6.66
N GLY A 122 -25.67 11.25 -5.39
CA GLY A 122 -24.45 10.54 -4.96
C GLY A 122 -24.68 9.15 -4.37
N VAL A 123 -25.94 8.75 -4.18
CA VAL A 123 -26.35 7.42 -3.66
C VAL A 123 -26.77 6.49 -4.80
N HIS A 124 -27.40 7.03 -5.84
CA HIS A 124 -27.91 6.24 -6.98
C HIS A 124 -27.19 6.47 -8.32
N SER A 125 -26.38 7.53 -8.45
CA SER A 125 -25.66 7.88 -9.68
C SER A 125 -24.23 8.31 -9.38
N THR A 126 -23.35 8.16 -10.37
CA THR A 126 -21.99 8.67 -10.31
C THR A 126 -22.00 10.20 -10.24
N TRP A 127 -21.02 10.78 -9.57
CA TRP A 127 -20.80 12.23 -9.62
C TRP A 127 -20.70 12.70 -11.08
N PRO A 128 -21.26 13.87 -11.42
CA PRO A 128 -21.20 14.39 -12.77
C PRO A 128 -19.75 14.60 -13.21
N LEU A 129 -19.43 14.22 -14.45
CA LEU A 129 -18.07 14.22 -15.00
C LEU A 129 -17.38 15.59 -14.87
N VAL A 130 -18.12 16.68 -15.02
CA VAL A 130 -17.58 18.05 -14.87
C VAL A 130 -17.04 18.30 -13.47
N LEU A 131 -17.69 17.76 -12.44
CA LEU A 131 -17.25 17.88 -11.05
C LEU A 131 -16.00 17.04 -10.77
N VAL A 132 -15.93 15.85 -11.38
CA VAL A 132 -14.74 14.98 -11.31
C VAL A 132 -13.55 15.62 -12.01
N CYS A 133 -13.76 16.15 -13.23
CA CYS A 133 -12.74 16.89 -13.97
C CYS A 133 -12.26 18.12 -13.20
N TRP A 134 -13.17 18.84 -12.52
CA TRP A 134 -12.82 19.96 -11.65
C TRP A 134 -11.91 19.50 -10.50
N TRP A 135 -12.27 18.44 -9.78
CA TRP A 135 -11.42 17.92 -8.69
C TRP A 135 -10.05 17.46 -9.18
N VAL A 136 -9.99 16.77 -10.32
CA VAL A 136 -8.72 16.34 -10.95
C VAL A 136 -7.88 17.56 -11.31
N PHE A 137 -8.46 18.53 -12.01
CA PHE A 137 -7.79 19.78 -12.39
C PHE A 137 -7.24 20.52 -11.16
N CYS A 138 -8.05 20.71 -10.12
CA CYS A 138 -7.61 21.35 -8.88
C CYS A 138 -6.49 20.58 -8.18
N THR A 139 -6.54 19.25 -8.14
CA THR A 139 -5.45 18.45 -7.54
C THR A 139 -4.14 18.57 -8.32
N LEU A 140 -4.21 18.62 -9.65
CA LEU A 140 -3.05 18.78 -10.53
C LEU A 140 -2.45 20.19 -10.41
N CYS A 141 -3.26 21.25 -10.45
CA CYS A 141 -2.80 22.63 -10.26
C CYS A 141 -2.12 22.81 -8.90
N LYS A 142 -2.69 22.24 -7.83
CA LYS A 142 -2.09 22.29 -6.48
C LYS A 142 -0.79 21.50 -6.39
N PHE A 143 -0.73 20.34 -7.04
CA PHE A 143 0.50 19.55 -7.13
C PHE A 143 1.61 20.32 -7.85
N LEU A 144 1.30 20.95 -9.00
CA LEU A 144 2.25 21.77 -9.75
C LEU A 144 2.72 22.99 -8.95
N PHE A 145 1.82 23.67 -8.24
CA PHE A 145 2.14 24.78 -7.35
C PHE A 145 3.09 24.36 -6.21
N ILE A 146 2.82 23.22 -5.57
CA ILE A 146 3.68 22.64 -4.53
C ILE A 146 5.06 22.25 -5.08
N CYS A 147 5.12 21.67 -6.28
CA CYS A 147 6.38 21.32 -6.94
C CYS A 147 7.22 22.55 -7.30
N PHE A 148 6.58 23.61 -7.81
CA PHE A 148 7.26 24.87 -8.15
C PHE A 148 7.78 25.59 -6.91
N TYR A 149 7.00 25.58 -5.82
CA TYR A 149 7.45 26.08 -4.52
C TYR A 149 8.64 25.28 -3.96
N LEU A 150 8.59 23.96 -4.05
CA LEU A 150 9.69 23.06 -3.65
C LEU A 150 10.97 23.33 -4.44
N TYR A 151 10.86 23.57 -5.75
CA TYR A 151 11.99 23.89 -6.62
C TYR A 151 12.68 25.20 -6.21
N HIS A 152 11.92 26.29 -6.09
CA HIS A 152 12.47 27.59 -5.69
C HIS A 152 13.08 27.57 -4.28
N LEU A 153 12.55 26.74 -3.38
CA LEU A 153 13.10 26.58 -2.03
C LEU A 153 14.43 25.80 -2.01
N VAL A 154 14.61 24.82 -2.90
CA VAL A 154 15.86 24.04 -3.02
C VAL A 154 16.97 24.84 -3.68
N GLU A 155 16.63 25.71 -4.64
CA GLU A 155 17.61 26.48 -5.40
C GLU A 155 18.04 27.79 -4.72
N GLY A 156 17.37 28.18 -3.61
CA GLY A 156 17.74 29.38 -2.83
C GLY A 156 17.52 30.70 -3.58
N ALA A 157 16.84 30.68 -4.72
CA ALA A 157 16.57 31.85 -5.55
C ALA A 157 15.49 32.76 -4.93
N ALA A 158 15.53 34.06 -5.23
CA ALA A 158 14.51 35.01 -4.80
C ALA A 158 13.13 34.55 -5.29
N SER A 159 12.23 34.27 -4.35
CA SER A 159 10.90 33.74 -4.67
C SER A 159 10.03 34.83 -5.32
N PRO A 160 9.25 34.51 -6.38
CA PRO A 160 8.33 35.45 -6.98
C PRO A 160 7.28 35.97 -5.96
N PRO A 161 6.69 37.16 -6.18
CA PRO A 161 5.90 37.89 -5.19
C PRO A 161 4.72 37.10 -4.59
N ILE A 162 4.18 36.13 -5.34
CA ILE A 162 3.08 35.24 -4.92
C ILE A 162 3.49 34.30 -3.77
N PHE A 163 4.76 33.86 -3.71
CA PHE A 163 5.26 33.02 -2.62
C PHE A 163 5.67 33.80 -1.38
N ARG A 164 5.71 35.14 -1.47
CA ARG A 164 6.04 36.00 -0.34
C ARG A 164 4.89 36.09 0.67
N SER A 165 3.64 35.85 0.23
CA SER A 165 2.49 35.70 1.12
C SER A 165 2.44 34.28 1.70
N ALA A 166 3.01 34.09 2.89
CA ALA A 166 3.00 32.83 3.63
C ALA A 166 1.58 32.25 3.80
N SER A 167 0.56 33.10 3.87
CA SER A 167 -0.84 32.73 4.01
C SER A 167 -1.42 32.00 2.78
N VAL A 168 -1.02 32.36 1.54
CA VAL A 168 -1.49 31.67 0.31
C VAL A 168 -0.94 30.27 0.25
N VAL A 169 0.37 30.13 0.53
CA VAL A 169 1.06 28.84 0.55
C VAL A 169 0.41 27.91 1.57
N VAL A 170 0.14 28.38 2.78
CA VAL A 170 -0.52 27.56 3.83
C VAL A 170 -1.87 27.02 3.38
N VAL A 171 -2.68 27.83 2.68
CA VAL A 171 -4.02 27.43 2.21
C VAL A 171 -3.94 26.41 1.07
N GLU A 172 -3.03 26.59 0.12
CA GLU A 172 -2.81 25.63 -0.97
C GLU A 172 -2.30 24.28 -0.45
N PHE A 173 -1.36 24.29 0.51
CA PHE A 173 -0.85 23.08 1.14
C PHE A 173 -1.90 22.37 2.01
N ALA A 174 -2.68 23.10 2.80
CA ALA A 174 -3.74 22.53 3.64
C ALA A 174 -4.92 21.97 2.83
N SER A 175 -5.22 22.59 1.68
CA SER A 175 -6.33 22.19 0.82
C SER A 175 -5.97 21.10 -0.20
N PHE A 176 -4.69 20.83 -0.45
CA PHE A 176 -4.20 19.75 -1.30
C PHE A 176 -4.70 18.35 -0.85
N PRO A 177 -4.47 17.89 0.39
CA PRO A 177 -4.93 16.56 0.82
C PRO A 177 -6.45 16.42 0.76
N LEU A 178 -7.20 17.47 1.10
CA LEU A 178 -8.66 17.49 1.03
C LEU A 178 -9.16 17.35 -0.41
N SER A 179 -8.55 18.06 -1.36
CA SER A 179 -8.88 17.94 -2.79
C SER A 179 -8.48 16.56 -3.35
N ALA A 180 -7.37 15.99 -2.89
CA ALA A 180 -6.91 14.65 -3.28
C ALA A 180 -7.84 13.56 -2.76
N VAL A 181 -8.39 13.70 -1.55
CA VAL A 181 -9.42 12.82 -1.00
C VAL A 181 -10.71 12.93 -1.80
N ALA A 182 -11.18 14.14 -2.11
CA ALA A 182 -12.38 14.32 -2.95
C ALA A 182 -12.22 13.71 -4.35
N CYS A 183 -11.06 13.91 -4.98
CA CYS A 183 -10.70 13.30 -6.26
C CYS A 183 -10.65 11.76 -6.17
N SER A 184 -10.04 11.23 -5.10
CA SER A 184 -9.97 9.77 -4.86
C SER A 184 -11.35 9.16 -4.64
N ILE A 185 -12.25 9.85 -3.94
CA ILE A 185 -13.64 9.42 -3.75
C ILE A 185 -14.40 9.40 -5.08
N ALA A 186 -14.14 10.36 -5.97
CA ALA A 186 -14.71 10.37 -7.31
C ALA A 186 -14.31 9.13 -8.13
N PHE A 187 -13.03 8.74 -8.07
CA PHE A 187 -12.55 7.49 -8.68
C PHE A 187 -13.07 6.25 -7.95
N LEU A 188 -13.25 6.32 -6.63
CA LEU A 188 -13.91 5.28 -5.82
C LEU A 188 -15.39 5.10 -6.19
N MET A 189 -16.06 6.11 -6.73
CA MET A 189 -17.46 6.04 -7.13
C MET A 189 -17.67 5.90 -8.65
N SER A 190 -16.59 5.93 -9.45
CA SER A 190 -16.65 5.71 -10.90
C SER A 190 -17.29 4.35 -11.21
N PRO A 191 -18.21 4.27 -12.18
CA PRO A 191 -18.96 3.05 -12.43
C PRO A 191 -18.00 2.02 -13.02
N SER A 192 -17.78 0.91 -12.32
CA SER A 192 -17.39 -0.30 -13.04
C SER A 192 -18.62 -0.69 -13.86
N LYS A 193 -18.47 -0.78 -15.18
CA LYS A 193 -19.52 -1.22 -16.15
C LYS A 193 -20.22 -2.54 -15.77
N THR A 194 -19.78 -3.22 -14.71
CA THR A 194 -20.32 -4.47 -14.17
C THR A 194 -21.55 -4.32 -13.25
N SER A 195 -21.94 -3.12 -12.80
CA SER A 195 -23.13 -3.00 -11.94
C SER A 195 -24.46 -3.25 -12.67
N SER A 196 -24.46 -3.31 -14.01
CA SER A 196 -25.61 -3.79 -14.79
C SER A 196 -25.81 -5.30 -14.69
N GLU A 197 -24.80 -6.08 -14.28
CA GLU A 197 -24.94 -7.53 -14.10
C GLU A 197 -25.52 -7.92 -12.73
N LEU A 198 -25.39 -7.06 -11.71
CA LEU A 198 -25.96 -7.29 -10.38
C LEU A 198 -27.49 -7.11 -10.30
N ARG A 199 -28.13 -6.68 -11.40
CA ARG A 199 -29.59 -6.53 -11.50
C ARG A 199 -30.21 -7.57 -12.42
N ARG A 200 -29.60 -8.76 -12.55
CA ARG A 200 -30.35 -9.93 -13.02
C ARG A 200 -31.25 -10.40 -11.87
N PRO A 201 -32.56 -10.61 -12.11
CA PRO A 201 -33.40 -11.30 -11.14
C PRO A 201 -32.78 -12.66 -10.82
N LEU A 202 -32.95 -13.12 -9.58
CA LEU A 202 -32.34 -14.29 -8.93
C LEU A 202 -32.59 -15.66 -9.61
N LEU A 203 -32.99 -15.66 -10.88
CA LEU A 203 -33.12 -16.82 -11.76
C LEU A 203 -32.50 -16.44 -13.11
N SER A 204 -31.18 -16.58 -13.23
CA SER A 204 -30.55 -16.68 -14.54
C SER A 204 -29.83 -18.01 -14.62
N GLU A 205 -30.25 -18.77 -15.63
CA GLU A 205 -29.86 -20.12 -15.99
C GLU A 205 -28.40 -20.49 -15.74
N GLU A 206 -28.20 -21.76 -15.42
CA GLU A 206 -26.92 -22.49 -15.44
C GLU A 206 -26.31 -22.47 -16.84
N GLY A 207 -25.85 -21.30 -17.28
CA GLY A 207 -25.06 -21.11 -18.48
C GLY A 207 -23.58 -21.12 -18.12
N SER A 208 -22.87 -22.14 -18.60
CA SER A 208 -21.41 -22.30 -18.62
C SER A 208 -20.59 -20.99 -18.78
N GLY A 209 -20.34 -20.29 -17.67
CA GLY A 209 -19.55 -19.06 -17.65
C GLY A 209 -18.09 -19.37 -17.34
N ILE A 210 -17.23 -19.36 -18.36
CA ILE A 210 -15.77 -19.34 -18.17
C ILE A 210 -15.43 -18.15 -17.28
N ALA A 211 -14.75 -18.38 -16.16
CA ALA A 211 -14.32 -17.33 -15.24
C ALA A 211 -13.41 -16.33 -15.98
N VAL A 212 -13.98 -15.18 -16.36
CA VAL A 212 -13.29 -14.11 -17.07
C VAL A 212 -12.21 -13.52 -16.16
N ASP A 213 -10.98 -13.44 -16.66
CA ASP A 213 -9.87 -12.79 -15.97
C ASP A 213 -10.23 -11.32 -15.66
N GLY A 214 -10.44 -11.00 -14.38
CA GLY A 214 -10.74 -9.64 -13.92
C GLY A 214 -9.54 -8.70 -13.96
N PHE A 215 -8.32 -9.20 -14.15
CA PHE A 215 -7.08 -8.40 -14.16
C PHE A 215 -6.83 -7.71 -15.51
N SER A 216 -7.03 -8.43 -16.62
CA SER A 216 -6.81 -7.93 -17.98
C SER A 216 -7.69 -6.73 -18.37
N PRO A 217 -9.02 -6.70 -18.11
CA PRO A 217 -9.87 -5.55 -18.44
C PRO A 217 -9.78 -4.40 -17.42
N ALA A 218 -9.09 -4.60 -16.29
CA ALA A 218 -9.00 -3.58 -15.25
C ALA A 218 -8.15 -2.38 -15.69
N GLY A 219 -8.66 -1.17 -15.47
CA GLY A 219 -7.90 0.07 -15.67
C GLY A 219 -6.65 0.15 -14.79
N TRP A 220 -5.68 0.98 -15.17
CA TRP A 220 -4.38 1.09 -14.50
C TRP A 220 -4.49 1.34 -12.99
N TRP A 221 -5.42 2.21 -12.56
CA TRP A 221 -5.66 2.48 -11.14
C TRP A 221 -6.22 1.28 -10.38
N SER A 222 -7.09 0.50 -11.02
CA SER A 222 -7.66 -0.71 -10.43
C SER A 222 -6.59 -1.79 -10.24
N ARG A 223 -5.67 -1.93 -11.20
CA ARG A 223 -4.50 -2.82 -11.08
C ARG A 223 -3.55 -2.36 -9.97
N LEU A 224 -3.32 -1.05 -9.89
CA LEU A 224 -2.41 -0.44 -8.92
C LEU A 224 -2.92 -0.57 -7.47
N THR A 225 -4.25 -0.52 -7.27
CA THR A 225 -4.90 -0.61 -5.95
C THR A 225 -5.54 -1.99 -5.65
N PHE A 226 -5.38 -2.97 -6.54
CA PHE A 226 -6.00 -4.30 -6.46
C PHE A 226 -7.53 -4.30 -6.40
N ARG A 227 -8.18 -3.24 -6.87
CA ARG A 227 -9.64 -3.07 -6.77
C ARG A 227 -10.44 -4.07 -7.62
N TRP A 228 -9.83 -4.59 -8.68
CA TRP A 228 -10.41 -5.63 -9.53
C TRP A 228 -10.74 -6.93 -8.75
N LEU A 229 -10.11 -7.16 -7.60
CA LEU A 229 -10.35 -8.34 -6.76
C LEU A 229 -11.66 -8.27 -5.96
N ASN A 230 -12.13 -7.06 -5.64
CA ASN A 230 -13.32 -6.84 -4.82
C ASN A 230 -14.58 -7.52 -5.38
N PRO A 231 -15.01 -7.23 -6.63
CA PRO A 231 -16.24 -7.79 -7.17
C PRO A 231 -16.13 -9.30 -7.48
N CYS A 232 -14.96 -9.78 -7.91
CA CYS A 232 -14.81 -11.16 -8.37
C CYS A 232 -14.78 -12.18 -7.23
N SER A 233 -14.10 -11.88 -6.11
CA SER A 233 -13.88 -12.87 -5.06
C SER A 233 -14.22 -12.41 -3.65
N ILE A 234 -13.99 -11.14 -3.29
CA ILE A 234 -14.16 -10.69 -1.90
C ILE A 234 -15.64 -10.49 -1.56
N ASP A 235 -16.37 -9.75 -2.40
CA ASP A 235 -17.78 -9.49 -2.17
C ASP A 235 -18.61 -10.77 -2.37
N LYS A 236 -18.26 -11.56 -3.39
CA LYS A 236 -18.87 -12.87 -3.65
C LYS A 236 -18.58 -13.87 -2.52
N GLY A 237 -17.33 -13.94 -2.03
CA GLY A 237 -16.95 -14.80 -0.93
C GLY A 237 -17.51 -14.39 0.44
N ARG A 238 -17.98 -13.15 0.58
CA ARG A 238 -18.73 -12.71 1.76
C ARG A 238 -20.18 -13.20 1.73
N ALA A 239 -20.79 -13.24 0.55
CA ALA A 239 -22.19 -13.63 0.37
C ALA A 239 -22.36 -15.15 0.32
N GLU A 240 -21.42 -15.86 -0.31
CA GLU A 240 -21.51 -17.30 -0.53
C GLU A 240 -20.14 -17.98 -0.44
N ARG A 241 -20.15 -19.31 -0.24
CA ARG A 241 -18.94 -20.11 -0.23
C ARG A 241 -18.29 -20.07 -1.61
N LEU A 242 -17.02 -19.66 -1.68
CA LEU A 242 -16.27 -19.65 -2.93
C LEU A 242 -16.02 -21.08 -3.42
N GLU A 243 -16.35 -21.31 -4.68
CA GLU A 243 -16.04 -22.53 -5.44
C GLU A 243 -15.00 -22.22 -6.52
N LEU A 244 -14.37 -23.25 -7.08
CA LEU A 244 -13.29 -23.09 -8.07
C LEU A 244 -13.72 -22.24 -9.29
N ARG A 245 -14.99 -22.33 -9.70
CA ARG A 245 -15.59 -21.51 -10.78
C ARG A 245 -15.61 -20.01 -10.48
N HIS A 246 -15.46 -19.60 -9.22
CA HIS A 246 -15.42 -18.19 -8.81
C HIS A 246 -14.01 -17.60 -8.83
N ILE A 247 -12.98 -18.43 -9.02
CA ILE A 247 -11.59 -18.00 -9.05
C ILE A 247 -11.22 -17.61 -10.50
N PRO A 248 -10.69 -16.39 -10.74
CA PRO A 248 -10.33 -15.95 -12.08
C PRO A 248 -9.22 -16.83 -12.67
N THR A 249 -9.28 -17.03 -13.99
CA THR A 249 -8.28 -17.80 -14.73
C THR A 249 -6.98 -17.03 -14.89
N VAL A 250 -5.85 -17.75 -15.00
CA VAL A 250 -4.52 -17.13 -15.13
C VAL A 250 -4.34 -16.59 -16.55
N PRO A 251 -4.02 -15.29 -16.74
CA PRO A 251 -3.85 -14.71 -18.09
C PRO A 251 -2.64 -15.29 -18.84
N LEU A 252 -2.87 -15.61 -20.12
CA LEU A 252 -1.97 -16.34 -21.02
C LEU A 252 -0.84 -15.50 -21.67
N LEU A 253 -0.83 -14.16 -21.53
CA LEU A 253 0.12 -13.33 -22.29
C LEU A 253 1.51 -13.22 -21.64
N GLU A 254 2.53 -13.65 -22.39
CA GLU A 254 3.93 -13.84 -21.97
C GLU A 254 4.95 -12.83 -22.57
N THR A 255 4.58 -11.90 -23.45
CA THR A 255 5.57 -10.98 -24.08
C THR A 255 6.02 -9.80 -23.19
N ALA A 256 5.26 -9.49 -22.12
CA ALA A 256 5.50 -8.33 -21.26
C ALA A 256 6.42 -8.60 -20.05
N GLU A 257 6.95 -9.82 -19.90
CA GLU A 257 7.66 -10.25 -18.68
C GLU A 257 8.95 -9.46 -18.43
N ARG A 258 9.68 -9.11 -19.50
CA ARG A 258 10.90 -8.30 -19.40
C ARG A 258 10.60 -6.83 -19.06
N ALA A 259 9.54 -6.25 -19.62
CA ALA A 259 9.10 -4.89 -19.27
C ALA A 259 8.55 -4.84 -17.83
N TYR A 260 7.86 -5.90 -17.40
CA TYR A 260 7.28 -6.01 -16.08
C TYR A 260 8.33 -6.22 -14.99
N SER A 261 9.34 -7.06 -15.22
CA SER A 261 10.47 -7.23 -14.30
C SER A 261 11.26 -5.93 -14.11
N LEU A 262 11.53 -5.19 -15.20
CA LEU A 262 12.16 -3.86 -15.12
C LEU A 262 11.30 -2.86 -14.33
N LEU A 263 9.98 -2.87 -14.53
CA LEU A 263 9.05 -2.05 -13.76
C LEU A 263 9.08 -2.42 -12.27
N GLN A 264 9.09 -3.70 -11.93
CA GLN A 264 9.17 -4.17 -10.55
C GLN A 264 10.48 -3.76 -9.87
N GLU A 265 11.62 -3.90 -10.55
CA GLU A 265 12.91 -3.45 -10.05
C GLU A 265 12.90 -1.94 -9.77
N SER A 266 12.30 -1.16 -10.68
CA SER A 266 12.14 0.28 -10.50
C SER A 266 11.27 0.64 -9.28
N LEU A 267 10.14 -0.05 -9.09
CA LEU A 267 9.24 0.15 -7.95
C LEU A 267 9.90 -0.25 -6.63
N ARG A 268 10.72 -1.29 -6.62
CA ARG A 268 11.46 -1.74 -5.44
C ARG A 268 12.56 -0.74 -5.04
N ARG A 269 13.28 -0.19 -6.02
CA ARG A 269 14.25 0.89 -5.77
C ARG A 269 13.56 2.13 -5.19
N LEU A 270 12.42 2.52 -5.77
CA LEU A 270 11.60 3.62 -5.26
C LEU A 270 11.12 3.36 -3.82
N ASN A 271 10.62 2.16 -3.53
CA ASN A 271 10.23 1.77 -2.17
C ASN A 271 11.37 1.93 -1.18
N THR A 272 12.58 1.45 -1.54
CA THR A 272 13.75 1.56 -0.67
C THR A 272 14.17 3.00 -0.46
N ILE A 273 14.10 3.88 -1.47
CA ILE A 273 14.41 5.31 -1.25
C ILE A 273 13.36 5.96 -0.34
N CYS A 274 12.07 5.70 -0.60
CA CYS A 274 10.96 6.28 0.14
C CYS A 274 10.91 5.83 1.61
N SER A 275 11.31 4.60 1.93
CA SER A 275 11.32 4.10 3.30
C SER A 275 12.31 4.85 4.20
N TYR A 276 13.45 5.26 3.64
CA TYR A 276 14.48 6.04 4.34
C TYR A 276 14.28 7.56 4.29
N MET A 277 13.34 8.06 3.48
CA MET A 277 12.97 9.48 3.53
C MET A 277 12.46 9.89 4.92
N GLY A 278 11.76 9.01 5.64
CA GLY A 278 11.26 9.34 6.97
C GLY A 278 12.37 9.71 7.97
N PRO A 279 13.32 8.80 8.24
CA PRO A 279 14.47 9.07 9.10
C PRO A 279 15.34 10.25 8.62
N LEU A 280 15.45 10.49 7.31
CA LEU A 280 16.20 11.62 6.76
C LEU A 280 15.51 12.97 7.01
N LEU A 281 14.18 12.99 7.05
CA LEU A 281 13.41 14.21 7.25
C LEU A 281 13.22 14.55 8.74
N ILE A 282 13.41 13.59 9.66
CA ILE A 282 13.09 13.77 11.07
C ILE A 282 13.97 14.81 11.76
N THR A 283 15.25 14.93 11.37
CA THR A 283 16.16 15.96 11.89
C THR A 283 15.67 17.36 11.51
N ASN A 284 15.27 17.55 10.25
CA ASN A 284 14.68 18.80 9.78
C ASN A 284 13.35 19.13 10.49
N PHE A 285 12.54 18.10 10.82
CA PHE A 285 11.32 18.28 11.60
C PHE A 285 11.63 18.75 13.03
N VAL A 286 12.58 18.10 13.69
CA VAL A 286 12.96 18.41 15.07
C VAL A 286 13.62 19.79 15.15
N GLU A 287 14.49 20.16 14.22
CA GLU A 287 15.11 21.49 14.16
C GLU A 287 14.09 22.60 13.96
N LEU A 288 13.08 22.39 13.09
CA LEU A 288 11.98 23.31 12.89
C LEU A 288 11.15 23.50 14.16
N LEU A 289 10.79 22.38 14.83
CA LEU A 289 9.99 22.42 16.06
C LEU A 289 10.77 22.97 17.26
N SER A 290 12.10 22.83 17.26
CA SER A 290 12.98 23.34 18.31
C SER A 290 13.25 24.85 18.18
N GLY A 291 12.71 25.51 17.15
CA GLY A 291 12.84 26.96 16.97
C GLY A 291 14.25 27.45 16.64
N LYS A 292 15.19 26.55 16.27
CA LYS A 292 16.57 26.93 15.96
C LYS A 292 16.70 27.71 14.64
N ASP A 293 15.74 27.56 13.73
CA ASP A 293 15.69 28.23 12.42
C ASP A 293 14.43 29.10 12.24
N LEU A 294 14.31 30.20 12.99
CA LEU A 294 13.21 31.18 12.84
C LEU A 294 13.13 31.84 11.43
N LYS A 295 14.14 31.65 10.58
CA LYS A 295 14.16 32.19 9.20
C LYS A 295 13.30 31.39 8.21
N ARG A 296 12.99 30.13 8.51
CA ARG A 296 12.12 29.27 7.69
C ARG A 296 10.68 29.35 8.21
N GLY A 297 9.83 30.10 7.51
CA GLY A 297 8.44 30.27 7.90
C GLY A 297 7.63 28.96 7.96
N HIS A 298 6.45 29.01 8.58
CA HIS A 298 5.53 27.87 8.77
C HIS A 298 5.25 27.02 7.52
N GLY A 299 5.34 27.61 6.31
CA GLY A 299 5.23 26.89 5.04
C GLY A 299 6.27 25.77 4.85
N TYR A 300 7.47 25.90 5.41
CA TYR A 300 8.49 24.86 5.37
C TYR A 300 8.07 23.59 6.14
N GLY A 301 7.37 23.76 7.27
CA GLY A 301 6.89 22.64 8.08
C GLY A 301 5.77 21.85 7.41
N TYR A 302 4.78 22.54 6.85
CA TYR A 302 3.71 21.90 6.08
C TYR A 302 4.26 21.17 4.85
N MET A 303 5.24 21.75 4.18
CA MET A 303 5.93 21.11 3.06
C MET A 303 6.63 19.81 3.47
N LEU A 304 7.35 19.81 4.60
CA LEU A 304 8.02 18.64 5.13
C LEU A 304 7.02 17.52 5.47
N ALA A 305 5.87 17.89 6.05
CA ALA A 305 4.75 16.98 6.34
C ALA A 305 4.13 16.37 5.07
N CYS A 306 3.87 17.20 4.05
CA CYS A 306 3.37 16.71 2.77
C CYS A 306 4.36 15.78 2.08
N LEU A 307 5.66 16.12 2.08
CA LEU A 307 6.70 15.28 1.50
C LEU A 307 6.78 13.92 2.21
N PHE A 308 6.70 13.91 3.54
CA PHE A 308 6.67 12.68 4.32
C PHE A 308 5.44 11.83 3.99
N PHE A 309 4.26 12.44 3.90
CA PHE A 309 3.02 11.74 3.52
C PHE A 309 3.10 11.14 2.11
N LEU A 310 3.57 11.91 1.12
CA LEU A 310 3.74 11.43 -0.25
C LEU A 310 4.78 10.30 -0.33
N ALA A 311 5.92 10.45 0.37
CA ALA A 311 6.92 9.39 0.44
C ALA A 311 6.33 8.09 1.02
N LYS A 312 5.55 8.18 2.11
CA LYS A 312 4.91 7.01 2.72
C LYS A 312 3.84 6.36 1.87
N THR A 313 3.05 7.14 1.13
CA THR A 313 2.05 6.58 0.20
C THR A 313 2.71 5.85 -0.97
N VAL A 314 3.76 6.43 -1.56
CA VAL A 314 4.55 5.81 -2.64
C VAL A 314 5.27 4.55 -2.16
N GLU A 315 5.89 4.60 -0.97
CA GLU A 315 6.51 3.44 -0.33
C GLU A 315 5.51 2.29 -0.25
N SER A 316 4.35 2.57 0.34
CA SER A 316 3.29 1.58 0.60
C SER A 316 2.75 0.93 -0.67
N LEU A 317 2.53 1.73 -1.72
CA LEU A 317 1.99 1.25 -2.98
C LEU A 317 3.02 0.41 -3.75
N SER A 318 4.25 0.90 -3.82
CA SER A 318 5.35 0.22 -4.50
C SER A 318 5.67 -1.12 -3.85
N GLN A 319 5.59 -1.21 -2.51
CA GLN A 319 5.81 -2.45 -1.76
C GLN A 319 4.79 -3.53 -2.12
N ARG A 320 3.50 -3.18 -2.22
CA ARG A 320 2.44 -4.14 -2.54
C ARG A 320 2.53 -4.63 -3.97
N GLN A 321 2.82 -3.73 -4.90
CA GLN A 321 3.04 -4.09 -6.31
C GLN A 321 4.26 -5.00 -6.47
N TRP A 322 5.33 -4.73 -5.72
CA TRP A 322 6.49 -5.61 -5.64
C TRP A 322 6.11 -7.01 -5.14
N TYR A 323 5.42 -7.14 -4.01
CA TYR A 323 5.04 -8.45 -3.47
C TYR A 323 4.14 -9.25 -4.41
N PHE A 324 3.12 -8.60 -4.96
CA PHE A 324 2.23 -9.26 -5.93
C PHE A 324 3.01 -9.75 -7.15
N GLY A 325 3.92 -8.92 -7.64
CA GLY A 325 4.75 -9.23 -8.77
C GLY A 325 5.73 -10.39 -8.55
N ALA A 326 6.47 -10.36 -7.45
CA ALA A 326 7.40 -11.43 -7.08
C ALA A 326 6.65 -12.75 -6.86
N ARG A 327 5.47 -12.72 -6.22
CA ARG A 327 4.64 -13.91 -6.00
C ARG A 327 4.14 -14.51 -7.31
N ARG A 328 3.77 -13.67 -8.28
CA ARG A 328 3.33 -14.12 -9.61
C ARG A 328 4.44 -14.85 -10.36
N ILE A 329 5.68 -14.34 -10.31
CA ILE A 329 6.85 -15.00 -10.89
C ILE A 329 7.08 -16.36 -10.20
N GLY A 330 7.04 -16.40 -8.87
CA GLY A 330 7.17 -17.63 -8.10
C GLY A 330 6.15 -18.70 -8.49
N PHE A 331 4.87 -18.32 -8.63
CA PHE A 331 3.82 -19.25 -9.07
C PHE A 331 4.00 -19.75 -10.51
N ARG A 332 4.49 -18.92 -11.42
CA ARG A 332 4.78 -19.33 -12.81
C ARG A 332 5.91 -20.34 -12.87
N VAL A 333 7.01 -20.07 -12.19
CA VAL A 333 8.16 -21.00 -12.13
C VAL A 333 7.72 -22.33 -11.50
N ARG A 334 6.92 -22.29 -10.43
CA ARG A 334 6.32 -23.48 -9.82
C ARG A 334 5.50 -24.29 -10.83
N ALA A 335 4.59 -23.64 -11.57
CA ALA A 335 3.74 -24.31 -12.56
C ALA A 335 4.56 -24.93 -13.71
N ALA A 336 5.54 -24.19 -14.24
CA ALA A 336 6.42 -24.67 -15.30
C ALA A 336 7.27 -25.87 -14.85
N LEU A 337 7.81 -25.83 -13.63
CA LEU A 337 8.56 -26.94 -13.03
C LEU A 337 7.68 -28.16 -12.82
N MET A 338 6.46 -27.98 -12.27
CA MET A 338 5.50 -29.08 -12.10
C MET A 338 5.19 -29.75 -13.43
N ALA A 339 4.87 -28.97 -14.47
CA ALA A 339 4.57 -29.50 -15.80
C ALA A 339 5.77 -30.21 -16.43
N SER A 340 6.98 -29.66 -16.30
CA SER A 340 8.21 -30.26 -16.82
C SER A 340 8.55 -31.59 -16.12
N ILE A 341 8.45 -31.63 -14.79
CA ILE A 341 8.71 -32.85 -14.00
C ILE A 341 7.65 -33.91 -14.31
N TYR A 342 6.37 -33.52 -14.43
CA TYR A 342 5.29 -34.43 -14.81
C TYR A 342 5.48 -35.02 -16.21
N ASN A 343 5.77 -34.19 -17.21
CA ASN A 343 6.05 -34.68 -18.57
C ASN A 343 7.24 -35.63 -18.58
N LYS A 344 8.27 -35.34 -17.79
CA LYS A 344 9.45 -36.20 -17.67
C LYS A 344 9.15 -37.50 -16.94
N SER A 345 8.27 -37.50 -15.93
CA SER A 345 7.91 -38.71 -15.18
C SER A 345 7.14 -39.72 -16.04
N LEU A 346 6.30 -39.24 -16.97
CA LEU A 346 5.60 -40.09 -17.95
C LEU A 346 6.53 -40.85 -18.91
N LEU A 347 7.75 -40.36 -19.13
CA LEU A 347 8.73 -40.95 -20.04
C LEU A 347 9.65 -41.99 -19.37
N ILE A 348 9.60 -42.13 -18.04
CA ILE A 348 10.46 -43.04 -17.30
C ILE A 348 9.95 -44.49 -17.43
N LYS A 349 10.81 -45.42 -17.86
CA LYS A 349 10.47 -46.85 -18.01
C LYS A 349 10.13 -47.51 -16.65
N SER A 350 9.12 -48.39 -16.69
CA SER A 350 8.53 -49.14 -15.56
C SER A 350 9.52 -49.81 -14.59
N SER A 351 10.70 -50.23 -15.05
CA SER A 351 11.70 -50.93 -14.21
C SER A 351 12.28 -50.10 -13.05
N ARG A 352 12.11 -48.77 -13.06
CA ARG A 352 12.49 -47.86 -11.96
C ARG A 352 11.29 -47.20 -11.25
N ALA A 353 10.06 -47.50 -11.66
CA ALA A 353 8.87 -46.76 -11.24
C ALA A 353 8.50 -46.98 -9.76
N GLY A 354 8.65 -48.19 -9.22
CA GLY A 354 8.23 -48.52 -7.85
C GLY A 354 8.98 -47.74 -6.76
N THR A 355 10.31 -47.58 -6.90
CA THR A 355 11.15 -46.84 -5.92
C THR A 355 11.24 -45.34 -6.24
N ALA A 356 11.02 -44.93 -7.51
CA ALA A 356 11.09 -43.53 -7.93
C ALA A 356 9.80 -42.73 -7.66
N THR A 357 8.64 -43.38 -7.55
CA THR A 357 7.34 -42.68 -7.42
C THR A 357 7.29 -41.79 -6.16
N GLY A 358 7.71 -42.31 -5.00
CA GLY A 358 7.75 -41.52 -3.77
C GLY A 358 8.70 -40.32 -3.82
N LYS A 359 9.86 -40.48 -4.49
CA LYS A 359 10.82 -39.38 -4.69
C LYS A 359 10.29 -38.31 -5.66
N ILE A 360 9.59 -38.73 -6.72
CA ILE A 360 8.98 -37.81 -7.69
C ILE A 360 7.85 -36.99 -7.04
N ILE A 361 7.02 -37.64 -6.21
CA ILE A 361 5.98 -36.94 -5.44
C ILE A 361 6.63 -35.93 -4.48
N ASN A 362 7.69 -36.32 -3.76
CA ASN A 362 8.41 -35.39 -2.89
C ASN A 362 9.02 -34.21 -3.67
N PHE A 363 9.54 -34.43 -4.88
CA PHE A 363 10.01 -33.34 -5.75
C PHE A 363 8.88 -32.38 -6.11
N LEU A 364 7.70 -32.90 -6.50
CA LEU A 364 6.54 -32.08 -6.88
C LEU A 364 5.94 -31.30 -5.70
N ASP A 365 5.91 -31.92 -4.51
CA ASP A 365 5.26 -31.35 -3.33
C ASP A 365 6.18 -30.39 -2.57
N VAL A 366 7.42 -30.79 -2.26
CA VAL A 366 8.31 -30.04 -1.36
C VAL A 366 9.27 -29.14 -2.14
N ASP A 367 9.98 -29.69 -3.12
CA ASP A 367 11.11 -28.98 -3.74
C ASP A 367 10.62 -27.92 -4.75
N VAL A 368 9.60 -28.23 -5.55
CA VAL A 368 8.99 -27.25 -6.47
C VAL A 368 8.32 -26.10 -5.71
N GLU A 369 7.71 -26.37 -4.55
CA GLU A 369 7.17 -25.33 -3.69
C GLU A 369 8.28 -24.41 -3.14
N ARG A 370 9.37 -24.99 -2.61
CA ARG A 370 10.54 -24.23 -2.14
C ARG A 370 11.17 -23.36 -3.22
N ILE A 371 11.30 -23.86 -4.45
CA ILE A 371 11.85 -23.09 -5.58
C ILE A 371 10.91 -21.94 -5.93
N GLY A 372 9.59 -22.14 -5.92
CA GLY A 372 8.62 -21.07 -6.14
C GLY A 372 8.73 -19.95 -5.09
N ASP A 373 8.89 -20.33 -3.82
CA ASP A 373 9.08 -19.38 -2.72
C ASP A 373 10.42 -18.64 -2.79
N PHE A 374 11.50 -19.29 -3.26
CA PHE A 374 12.82 -18.69 -3.41
C PHE A 374 12.81 -17.37 -4.21
N PHE A 375 12.06 -17.29 -5.32
CA PHE A 375 11.94 -16.06 -6.12
C PHE A 375 11.31 -14.89 -5.36
N SER A 376 10.52 -15.17 -4.31
CA SER A 376 9.97 -14.13 -3.44
C SER A 376 11.03 -13.53 -2.50
N TYR A 377 12.06 -14.30 -2.15
CA TYR A 377 13.08 -13.93 -1.17
C TYR A 377 14.43 -13.55 -1.76
N ILE A 378 14.76 -14.00 -2.98
CA ILE A 378 16.09 -13.83 -3.60
C ILE A 378 16.56 -12.38 -3.57
N HIS A 379 15.66 -11.44 -3.88
CA HIS A 379 15.98 -10.03 -3.92
C HIS A 379 16.35 -9.46 -2.55
N GLY A 380 15.93 -10.10 -1.45
CA GLY A 380 16.31 -9.74 -0.09
C GLY A 380 17.82 -9.83 0.14
N ALA A 381 18.48 -10.87 -0.39
CA ALA A 381 19.90 -11.13 -0.14
C ALA A 381 20.82 -9.95 -0.49
N TRP A 382 20.59 -9.28 -1.63
CA TRP A 382 21.39 -8.12 -2.04
C TRP A 382 20.83 -6.76 -1.61
N LEU A 383 19.55 -6.67 -1.26
CA LEU A 383 19.01 -5.43 -0.72
C LEU A 383 19.33 -5.21 0.76
N LEU A 384 19.43 -6.28 1.54
CA LEU A 384 19.83 -6.18 2.94
C LEU A 384 21.14 -5.39 3.16
N PRO A 385 22.26 -5.66 2.45
CA PRO A 385 23.48 -4.88 2.61
C PRO A 385 23.30 -3.42 2.18
N PHE A 386 22.53 -3.16 1.12
CA PHE A 386 22.22 -1.79 0.69
C PHE A 386 21.42 -1.02 1.77
N GLN A 387 20.44 -1.69 2.39
CA GLN A 387 19.64 -1.14 3.49
C GLN A 387 20.47 -0.87 4.75
N ILE A 388 21.36 -1.79 5.14
CA ILE A 388 22.27 -1.60 6.27
C ILE A 388 23.21 -0.43 6.01
N CYS A 389 23.80 -0.36 4.82
CA CYS A 389 24.68 0.75 4.44
C CYS A 389 23.96 2.11 4.52
N LEU A 390 22.76 2.22 3.95
CA LEU A 390 21.98 3.45 4.00
C LEU A 390 21.59 3.84 5.43
N ALA A 391 21.22 2.87 6.27
CA ALA A 391 20.93 3.08 7.69
C ALA A 391 22.16 3.61 8.45
N LEU A 392 23.34 3.02 8.23
CA LEU A 392 24.60 3.45 8.84
C LEU A 392 25.00 4.86 8.41
N VAL A 393 24.83 5.21 7.12
CA VAL A 393 25.10 6.58 6.63
C VAL A 393 24.20 7.61 7.30
N ILE A 394 22.91 7.29 7.48
CA ILE A 394 21.97 8.19 8.17
C ILE A 394 22.34 8.32 9.65
N LEU A 395 22.67 7.20 10.30
CA LEU A 395 23.09 7.20 11.69
C LEU A 395 24.40 8.00 11.88
N TYR A 396 25.35 7.85 10.96
CA TYR A 396 26.61 8.58 10.95
C TYR A 396 26.40 10.09 10.84
N ARG A 397 25.49 10.50 9.98
CA ARG A 397 25.14 11.92 9.82
C ARG A 397 24.49 12.50 11.08
N ASN A 398 23.72 11.72 11.83
CA ASN A 398 22.90 12.21 12.93
C ASN A 398 23.59 12.09 14.30
N LEU A 399 24.34 11.02 14.56
CA LEU A 399 24.97 10.72 15.85
C LEU A 399 26.51 10.63 15.77
N GLY A 400 27.11 10.74 14.58
CA GLY A 400 28.56 10.68 14.40
C GLY A 400 29.14 9.26 14.22
N ALA A 401 30.47 9.20 14.12
CA ALA A 401 31.22 7.98 13.80
C ALA A 401 31.15 6.91 14.89
N ALA A 402 31.34 7.31 16.16
CA ALA A 402 31.39 6.40 17.31
C ALA A 402 30.07 5.62 17.48
N ALA A 403 28.94 6.32 17.44
CA ALA A 403 27.60 5.73 17.54
C ALA A 403 27.27 4.77 16.39
N SER A 404 27.75 5.08 15.18
CA SER A 404 27.48 4.25 14.00
C SER A 404 28.26 2.94 14.04
N PHE A 405 29.52 3.00 14.46
CA PHE A 405 30.36 1.82 14.60
C PHE A 405 29.86 0.92 15.74
N SER A 406 29.49 1.51 16.88
CA SER A 406 28.97 0.75 18.03
C SER A 406 27.61 0.11 17.73
N ALA A 407 26.71 0.79 17.02
CA ALA A 407 25.43 0.22 16.58
C ALA A 407 25.63 -0.95 15.61
N PHE A 408 26.57 -0.82 14.67
CA PHE A 408 26.91 -1.91 13.75
C PHE A 408 27.47 -3.12 14.49
N LEU A 409 28.43 -2.90 15.40
CA LEU A 409 29.03 -3.96 16.20
C LEU A 409 27.98 -4.66 17.08
N THR A 410 27.11 -3.90 17.74
CA THR A 410 26.03 -4.45 18.57
C THR A 410 25.07 -5.30 17.74
N THR A 411 24.73 -4.84 16.53
CA THR A 411 23.89 -5.60 15.59
C THR A 411 24.54 -6.93 15.20
N ILE A 412 25.84 -6.94 14.92
CA ILE A 412 26.59 -8.17 14.64
C ILE A 412 26.56 -9.11 15.85
N VAL A 413 26.80 -8.59 17.05
CA VAL A 413 26.79 -9.40 18.29
C VAL A 413 25.42 -10.03 18.53
N VAL A 414 24.32 -9.27 18.34
CA VAL A 414 22.96 -9.81 18.46
C VAL A 414 22.68 -10.88 17.40
N MET A 415 23.11 -10.65 16.15
CA MET A 415 22.94 -11.63 15.07
C MET A 415 23.70 -12.94 15.35
N VAL A 416 24.96 -12.85 15.78
CA VAL A 416 25.79 -14.01 16.15
C VAL A 416 25.19 -14.76 17.32
N SER A 417 24.69 -14.03 18.33
CA SER A 417 24.03 -14.62 19.51
C SER A 417 22.73 -15.36 19.17
N ASN A 418 22.01 -14.93 18.13
CA ASN A 418 20.78 -15.59 17.70
C ASN A 418 21.03 -16.90 16.95
N THR A 419 22.19 -17.06 16.31
CA THR A 419 22.55 -18.24 15.50
C THR A 419 22.55 -19.57 16.30
N PRO A 420 23.22 -19.68 17.47
CA PRO A 420 23.18 -20.91 18.27
C PRO A 420 21.77 -21.21 18.80
N LEU A 421 21.00 -20.19 19.18
CA LEU A 421 19.60 -20.38 19.61
C LEU A 421 18.73 -20.93 18.47
N ALA A 422 18.87 -20.39 17.27
CA ALA A 422 18.16 -20.90 16.08
C ALA A 422 18.53 -22.37 15.79
N SER A 423 19.82 -22.71 15.88
CA SER A 423 20.27 -24.10 15.68
C SER A 423 19.74 -25.05 16.76
N SER A 424 19.63 -24.59 18.01
CA SER A 424 19.03 -25.35 19.11
C SER A 424 17.53 -25.53 18.89
N GLN A 425 16.84 -24.49 18.43
CA GLN A 425 15.41 -24.53 18.08
C GLN A 425 15.14 -25.59 17.01
N GLU A 426 15.96 -25.67 15.95
CA GLU A 426 15.84 -26.67 14.90
C GLU A 426 16.02 -28.10 15.45
N ARG A 427 17.06 -28.33 16.27
CA ARG A 427 17.30 -29.63 16.92
C ARG A 427 16.14 -30.04 17.83
N LEU A 428 15.60 -29.10 18.61
CA LEU A 428 14.45 -29.36 19.47
C LEU A 428 13.18 -29.65 18.66
N HIS A 429 12.97 -28.94 17.55
CA HIS A 429 11.86 -29.18 16.63
C HIS A 429 11.93 -30.61 16.05
N SER A 430 13.12 -31.07 15.65
CA SER A 430 13.33 -32.46 15.20
C SER A 430 12.95 -33.48 16.27
N LYS A 431 13.37 -33.29 17.53
CA LYS A 431 12.99 -34.19 18.65
C LYS A 431 11.49 -34.19 18.96
N ILE A 432 10.82 -33.04 18.80
CA ILE A 432 9.37 -32.96 18.93
C ILE A 432 8.70 -33.81 17.85
N MET A 433 9.18 -33.74 16.61
CA MET A 433 8.62 -34.53 15.51
C MET A 433 8.81 -36.04 15.75
N GLU A 434 9.99 -36.48 16.20
CA GLU A 434 10.21 -37.89 16.57
C GLU A 434 9.24 -38.39 17.66
N ALA A 435 9.07 -37.62 18.75
CA ALA A 435 8.16 -37.97 19.83
C ALA A 435 6.68 -37.95 19.39
N LYS A 436 6.31 -36.97 18.56
CA LYS A 436 4.99 -36.84 17.97
C LYS A 436 4.68 -38.00 17.03
N ASP A 437 5.62 -38.41 16.18
CA ASP A 437 5.46 -39.52 15.24
C ASP A 437 5.27 -40.85 15.99
N ALA A 438 6.05 -41.08 17.05
CA ALA A 438 5.87 -42.24 17.93
C ALA A 438 4.45 -42.27 18.56
N ARG A 439 3.95 -41.13 19.05
CA ARG A 439 2.59 -41.03 19.60
C ARG A 439 1.53 -41.25 18.54
N ILE A 440 1.64 -40.63 17.37
CA ILE A 440 0.67 -40.75 16.28
C ILE A 440 0.61 -42.20 15.79
N LYS A 441 1.76 -42.85 15.62
CA LYS A 441 1.85 -44.26 15.26
C LYS A 441 1.15 -45.16 16.29
N ALA A 442 1.46 -45.00 17.58
CA ALA A 442 0.80 -45.76 18.63
C ALA A 442 -0.71 -45.50 18.68
N THR A 443 -1.15 -44.25 18.47
CA THR A 443 -2.58 -43.91 18.44
C THR A 443 -3.27 -44.61 17.25
N ALA A 444 -2.64 -44.63 16.08
CA ALA A 444 -3.16 -45.30 14.89
C ALA A 444 -3.24 -46.82 15.06
N GLU A 445 -2.23 -47.46 15.63
CA GLU A 445 -2.23 -48.88 15.97
C GLU A 445 -3.33 -49.24 16.99
N GLY A 446 -3.50 -48.41 18.03
CA GLY A 446 -4.57 -48.58 19.02
C GLY A 446 -5.96 -48.49 18.40
N LEU A 447 -6.20 -47.50 17.54
CA LEU A 447 -7.48 -47.37 16.82
C LEU A 447 -7.75 -48.55 15.89
N LYS A 448 -6.72 -49.05 15.20
CA LYS A 448 -6.83 -50.24 14.33
C LYS A 448 -7.18 -51.50 15.13
N CYS A 449 -6.66 -51.63 16.36
CA CYS A 449 -6.88 -52.80 17.23
C CYS A 449 -7.96 -52.59 18.31
N MET A 450 -8.81 -51.57 18.17
CA MET A 450 -9.71 -51.11 19.25
C MET A 450 -10.65 -52.20 19.77
N ARG A 451 -11.15 -53.08 18.88
CA ARG A 451 -12.01 -54.20 19.26
C ARG A 451 -11.29 -55.18 20.20
N ILE A 452 -10.03 -55.49 19.93
CA ILE A 452 -9.22 -56.42 20.74
C ILE A 452 -8.94 -55.81 22.11
N LEU A 453 -8.59 -54.52 22.14
CA LEU A 453 -8.35 -53.75 23.37
C LEU A 453 -9.58 -53.77 24.30
N LYS A 454 -10.79 -53.59 23.75
CA LYS A 454 -12.04 -53.64 24.52
C LYS A 454 -12.38 -55.05 25.02
N LEU A 455 -12.19 -56.07 24.18
CA LEU A 455 -12.48 -57.47 24.55
C LEU A 455 -11.63 -57.96 25.74
N HIS A 456 -10.42 -57.42 25.90
CA HIS A 456 -9.50 -57.78 26.98
C HIS A 456 -9.46 -56.75 28.13
N SER A 457 -10.29 -55.71 28.07
CA SER A 457 -10.28 -54.59 29.03
C SER A 457 -8.90 -53.91 29.18
N TRP A 458 -8.07 -53.92 28.12
CA TRP A 458 -6.72 -53.34 28.10
C TRP A 458 -6.69 -51.84 27.79
N GLU A 459 -7.86 -51.21 27.63
CA GLU A 459 -8.00 -49.81 27.27
C GLU A 459 -7.28 -48.86 28.23
N VAL A 460 -7.39 -49.08 29.55
CA VAL A 460 -6.72 -48.25 30.57
C VAL A 460 -5.20 -48.42 30.51
N ALA A 461 -4.71 -49.64 30.34
CA ALA A 461 -3.27 -49.91 30.22
C ALA A 461 -2.68 -49.28 28.95
N TYR A 462 -3.38 -49.36 27.82
CA TYR A 462 -2.94 -48.76 26.57
C TYR A 462 -3.02 -47.22 26.62
N LEU A 463 -4.04 -46.67 27.28
CA LEU A 463 -4.14 -45.24 27.53
C LEU A 463 -2.95 -44.73 28.35
N ASN A 464 -2.55 -45.44 29.39
CA ASN A 464 -1.37 -45.08 30.19
C ASN A 464 -0.09 -45.06 29.33
N LYS A 465 0.08 -46.01 28.42
CA LYS A 465 1.18 -45.99 27.43
C LYS A 465 1.13 -44.76 26.52
N LEU A 466 -0.05 -44.36 26.04
CA LEU A 466 -0.22 -43.14 25.23
C LEU A 466 0.08 -41.87 26.03
N LEU A 467 -0.30 -41.82 27.31
CA LEU A 467 -0.01 -40.69 28.20
C LEU A 467 1.50 -40.56 28.45
N GLN A 468 2.23 -41.66 28.64
CA GLN A 468 3.69 -41.63 28.75
C GLN A 468 4.37 -41.05 27.50
N LEU A 469 3.93 -41.45 26.30
CA LEU A 469 4.41 -40.87 25.04
C LEU A 469 4.08 -39.37 24.94
N ARG A 470 2.88 -38.97 25.39
CA ARG A 470 2.45 -37.57 25.41
C ARG A 470 3.25 -36.73 26.41
N ASP A 471 3.66 -37.29 27.54
CA ASP A 471 4.52 -36.60 28.50
C ASP A 471 5.94 -36.40 27.97
N ALA A 472 6.49 -37.38 27.24
CA ALA A 472 7.73 -37.22 26.51
C ALA A 472 7.64 -36.11 25.44
N GLU A 473 6.57 -36.10 24.62
CA GLU A 473 6.28 -35.04 23.64
C GLU A 473 6.18 -33.66 24.33
N ARG A 474 5.45 -33.58 25.44
CA ARG A 474 5.26 -32.36 26.24
C ARG A 474 6.57 -31.82 26.79
N ASN A 475 7.47 -32.68 27.26
CA ASN A 475 8.77 -32.28 27.80
C ASN A 475 9.66 -31.65 26.73
N TRP A 476 9.68 -32.23 25.52
CA TRP A 476 10.40 -31.63 24.37
C TRP A 476 9.75 -30.32 23.93
N LEU A 477 8.41 -30.30 23.85
CA LEU A 477 7.66 -29.10 23.50
C LEU A 477 7.91 -27.95 24.49
N ARG A 478 7.98 -28.22 25.78
CA ARG A 478 8.29 -27.22 26.81
C ARG A 478 9.66 -26.58 26.58
N ARG A 479 10.70 -27.39 26.33
CA ARG A 479 12.06 -26.90 26.05
C ARG A 479 12.12 -26.06 24.77
N TYR A 480 11.41 -26.49 23.73
CA TYR A 480 11.27 -25.72 22.50
C TYR A 480 10.59 -24.38 22.72
N LEU A 481 9.47 -24.34 23.45
CA LEU A 481 8.75 -23.10 23.74
C LEU A 481 9.62 -22.11 24.53
N TYR A 482 10.38 -22.56 25.53
CA TYR A 482 11.34 -21.68 26.22
C TYR A 482 12.41 -21.12 25.29
N THR A 483 12.92 -21.95 24.37
CA THR A 483 13.91 -21.51 23.37
C THR A 483 13.31 -20.50 22.40
N CYS A 484 12.08 -20.73 21.92
CA CYS A 484 11.34 -19.79 21.09
C CYS A 484 11.09 -18.46 21.80
N SER A 485 10.73 -18.49 23.09
CA SER A 485 10.57 -17.28 23.89
C SER A 485 11.89 -16.51 24.01
N ALA A 486 13.03 -17.19 24.19
CA ALA A 486 14.34 -16.54 24.23
C ALA A 486 14.71 -15.90 22.88
N VAL A 487 14.48 -16.60 21.75
CA VAL A 487 14.69 -16.06 20.40
C VAL A 487 13.80 -14.83 20.16
N ALA A 488 12.52 -14.92 20.50
CA ALA A 488 11.58 -13.81 20.36
C ALA A 488 11.98 -12.62 21.23
N PHE A 489 12.38 -12.86 22.48
CA PHE A 489 12.88 -11.83 23.38
C PHE A 489 14.10 -11.11 22.79
N LEU A 490 15.10 -11.84 22.32
CA LEU A 490 16.28 -11.24 21.69
C LEU A 490 15.91 -10.44 20.42
N PHE A 491 14.98 -10.93 19.62
CA PHE A 491 14.52 -10.22 18.42
C PHE A 491 13.85 -8.89 18.76
N TRP A 492 12.93 -8.87 19.73
CA TRP A 492 12.23 -7.65 20.14
C TRP A 492 13.09 -6.71 21.00
N ALA A 493 14.07 -7.23 21.74
CA ALA A 493 15.03 -6.44 22.52
C ALA A 493 16.20 -5.90 21.67
N SER A 494 16.44 -6.44 20.47
CA SER A 494 17.55 -6.00 19.63
C SER A 494 17.56 -4.50 19.34
N PRO A 495 16.44 -3.85 18.92
CA PRO A 495 16.46 -2.42 18.60
C PRO A 495 16.75 -1.54 19.81
N THR A 496 16.28 -1.93 21.01
CA THR A 496 16.52 -1.18 22.24
C THR A 496 17.96 -1.31 22.69
N LEU A 497 18.53 -2.52 22.65
CA LEU A 497 19.96 -2.75 22.95
C LEU A 497 20.87 -1.94 22.02
N VAL A 498 20.62 -2.01 20.70
CA VAL A 498 21.37 -1.23 19.70
C VAL A 498 21.26 0.27 19.98
N SER A 499 20.07 0.77 20.31
CA SER A 499 19.87 2.19 20.63
C SER A 499 20.63 2.61 21.89
N VAL A 500 20.54 1.84 22.98
CA VAL A 500 21.23 2.14 24.25
C VAL A 500 22.75 2.22 24.04
N VAL A 501 23.33 1.25 23.34
CA VAL A 501 24.78 1.24 23.07
C VAL A 501 25.19 2.41 22.16
N ALA A 502 24.38 2.69 21.12
CA ALA A 502 24.64 3.81 20.22
C ALA A 502 24.65 5.15 20.96
N PHE A 503 23.65 5.42 21.82
CA PHE A 503 23.61 6.65 22.61
C PHE A 503 24.71 6.71 23.69
N ALA A 504 25.02 5.60 24.35
CA ALA A 504 26.08 5.55 25.36
C ALA A 504 27.45 5.89 24.76
N SER A 505 27.75 5.37 23.57
CA SER A 505 28.99 5.66 22.81
C SER A 505 29.00 6.99 22.08
N ALA A 506 27.85 7.67 21.97
CA ALA A 506 27.80 9.04 21.45
C ALA A 506 28.06 10.08 22.55
N TYR A 507 27.83 9.69 23.81
CA TYR A 507 27.98 10.56 24.98
C TYR A 507 29.42 10.56 25.54
N TRP A 508 30.09 9.40 25.49
CA TRP A 508 31.53 9.25 25.71
C TRP A 508 32.31 9.57 24.45
#